data_AF-A0A3A4NTC0-F1
#
_entry.id   AF-A0A3A4NTC0-F1
#
_cell.length_a   1.000
_cell.length_b   1.000
_cell.length_c   1.000
_cell.angle_alpha   90.00
_cell.angle_beta   90.00
_cell.angle_gamma   90.00
#
_symmetry.space_group_name_H-M   'P 1'
#
loop_
_entity.id
_entity.type
_entity.pdbx_description
1 polymer ?
#
loop_
_entity_poly.entity_id
_entity_poly.type
_entity_poly.pdbx_seq_one_letter_code
_entity_poly.pdbx_strand_id
1 'polypeptide(L)'
;MQLNKAFTLIELLIVVAIIGILAAIAVPNFLNAQVRAKIAKVESEMKSIDTALESYRLDNNMYPVWLTFQGGNIWPVSKRLAPLTTPISYISSVPQDPFLVRIHGARLNEDQHEAYDTYDYVDAWTAFNTSKATVLSDSFRCSEWRLASAGPDGTQTYGSVAAFNVSNGVNSIGDIVRTGPRVSRPCDASLVGK
;
A
#
# COMPACT_ATOMS: atom_id res chain seq x y z
N MET A 1 -0.20 36.20 -54.10
CA MET A 1 1.03 36.14 -53.27
C MET A 1 0.61 36.07 -51.81
N GLN A 2 0.81 34.93 -51.16
CA GLN A 2 0.62 34.83 -49.71
C GLN A 2 1.91 35.33 -49.03
N LEU A 3 1.79 36.39 -48.23
CA LEU A 3 2.88 36.88 -47.39
C LEU A 3 3.10 35.88 -46.26
N ASN A 4 4.17 35.09 -46.35
CA ASN A 4 4.61 34.24 -45.25
C ASN A 4 5.10 35.14 -44.12
N LYS A 5 4.32 35.25 -43.03
CA LYS A 5 4.75 35.93 -41.81
C LYS A 5 5.90 35.16 -41.20
N ALA A 6 7.10 35.74 -41.20
CA ALA A 6 8.25 35.21 -40.48
C ALA A 6 8.07 35.49 -38.98
N PHE A 7 8.16 34.44 -38.16
CA PHE A 7 8.10 34.52 -36.70
C PHE A 7 9.36 35.20 -36.17
N THR A 8 9.23 36.12 -35.21
CA THR A 8 10.40 36.77 -34.61
C THR A 8 10.99 35.91 -33.49
N LEU A 9 12.32 35.95 -33.33
CA LEU A 9 13.00 35.27 -32.22
C LEU A 9 12.52 35.78 -30.85
N ILE A 10 12.17 37.06 -30.76
CA ILE A 10 11.68 37.66 -29.52
C ILE A 10 10.28 37.16 -29.14
N GLU A 11 9.38 36.95 -30.11
CA GLU A 11 8.06 36.35 -29.85
C GLU A 11 8.20 34.93 -29.31
N LEU A 12 9.08 34.12 -29.92
CA LEU A 12 9.32 32.76 -29.43
C LEU A 12 9.91 32.76 -28.01
N LEU A 13 10.84 33.68 -27.71
CA LEU A 13 11.49 33.78 -26.41
C LEU A 13 10.49 34.15 -25.31
N ILE A 14 9.59 35.11 -25.56
CA ILE A 14 8.55 35.50 -24.60
C ILE A 14 7.60 34.32 -24.32
N VAL A 15 7.22 33.57 -25.35
CA VAL A 15 6.33 32.41 -25.20
C VAL A 15 6.97 31.34 -24.32
N VAL A 16 8.22 30.96 -24.58
CA VAL A 16 8.93 29.96 -23.78
C VAL A 16 9.15 30.45 -22.34
N ALA A 17 9.42 31.74 -22.15
CA ALA A 17 9.54 32.33 -20.81
C ALA A 17 8.23 32.22 -20.01
N ILE A 18 7.08 32.54 -20.62
CA ILE A 18 5.77 32.42 -19.96
C ILE A 18 5.45 30.96 -19.63
N ILE A 19 5.66 30.04 -20.57
CA ILE A 19 5.46 28.59 -20.35
C ILE A 19 6.36 28.10 -19.22
N GLY A 20 7.62 28.56 -19.14
CA GLY A 20 8.55 28.22 -18.07
C GLY A 20 8.05 28.64 -16.69
N ILE A 21 7.52 29.86 -16.55
CA ILE A 21 6.95 30.36 -15.28
C ILE A 21 5.73 29.53 -14.86
N LEU A 22 4.82 29.26 -15.81
CA LEU A 22 3.62 28.47 -15.53
C LEU A 22 3.99 27.03 -15.13
N ALA A 23 4.94 26.41 -15.83
CA ALA A 23 5.40 25.05 -15.53
C ALA A 23 6.06 24.97 -14.15
N ALA A 24 6.87 25.96 -13.76
CA ALA A 24 7.54 25.98 -12.46
C ALA A 24 6.56 25.94 -11.28
N ILE A 25 5.38 26.55 -11.40
CA ILE A 25 4.33 26.54 -10.37
C ILE A 25 3.46 25.28 -10.49
N ALA A 26 3.11 24.88 -11.72
CA ALA A 26 2.15 23.81 -11.96
C ALA A 26 2.72 22.41 -11.67
N VAL A 27 3.98 22.14 -12.05
CA VAL A 27 4.61 20.81 -11.91
C VAL A 27 4.65 20.31 -10.45
N PRO A 28 5.18 21.05 -9.46
CA PRO A 28 5.21 20.55 -8.08
C PRO A 28 3.80 20.34 -7.50
N ASN A 29 2.84 21.19 -7.86
CA ASN A 29 1.45 21.03 -7.43
C ASN A 29 0.81 19.76 -8.05
N PHE A 30 1.06 19.51 -9.34
CA PHE A 30 0.59 18.31 -10.02
C PHE A 30 1.17 17.03 -9.41
N LEU A 31 2.47 17.00 -9.11
CA LEU A 31 3.12 15.85 -8.45
C LEU A 31 2.49 15.58 -7.07
N ASN A 32 2.27 16.62 -6.26
CA ASN A 32 1.62 16.49 -4.97
C ASN A 32 0.17 15.98 -5.09
N ALA A 33 -0.58 16.47 -6.08
CA ALA A 33 -1.94 15.99 -6.36
C ALA A 33 -1.96 14.51 -6.76
N GLN A 34 -0.98 14.08 -7.56
CA GLN A 34 -0.83 12.68 -7.95
C GLN A 34 -0.55 11.77 -6.73
N VAL A 35 0.33 12.19 -5.82
CA VAL A 35 0.60 11.44 -4.56
C VAL A 35 -0.67 11.34 -3.72
N ARG A 36 -1.42 12.44 -3.54
CA ARG A 36 -2.70 12.42 -2.81
C ARG A 36 -3.72 11.48 -3.44
N ALA A 37 -3.80 11.45 -4.77
CA ALA A 37 -4.67 10.52 -5.48
C ALA A 37 -4.27 9.05 -5.24
N LYS A 38 -2.97 8.76 -5.20
CA LYS A 38 -2.46 7.42 -4.85
C LYS A 38 -2.80 7.04 -3.41
N ILE A 39 -2.63 7.95 -2.44
CA ILE A 39 -3.01 7.71 -1.03
C ILE A 39 -4.51 7.37 -0.93
N ALA A 40 -5.37 8.19 -1.54
CA ALA A 40 -6.82 7.96 -1.53
C ALA A 40 -7.19 6.63 -2.20
N LYS A 41 -6.50 6.26 -3.28
CA LYS A 41 -6.64 4.96 -3.94
C LYS A 41 -6.30 3.81 -2.98
N VAL A 42 -5.16 3.89 -2.30
CA VAL A 42 -4.74 2.88 -1.31
C VAL A 42 -5.77 2.71 -0.21
N GLU A 43 -6.23 3.81 0.40
CA GLU A 43 -7.22 3.76 1.48
C GLU A 43 -8.53 3.11 1.01
N SER A 44 -8.97 3.41 -0.21
CA SER A 44 -10.16 2.83 -0.82
C SER A 44 -10.00 1.34 -1.15
N GLU A 45 -8.86 0.94 -1.69
CA GLU A 45 -8.57 -0.46 -2.02
C GLU A 45 -8.40 -1.30 -0.75
N MET A 46 -7.70 -0.81 0.26
CA MET A 46 -7.62 -1.46 1.58
C MET A 46 -8.99 -1.63 2.24
N LYS A 47 -9.90 -0.66 2.08
CA LYS A 47 -11.30 -0.80 2.56
C LYS A 47 -12.06 -1.89 1.81
N SER A 48 -11.80 -2.04 0.52
CA SER A 48 -12.41 -3.08 -0.30
C SER A 48 -11.90 -4.47 0.10
N ILE A 49 -10.59 -4.60 0.34
CA ILE A 49 -9.99 -5.84 0.86
C ILE A 49 -10.53 -6.16 2.26
N ASP A 50 -10.62 -5.18 3.17
CA ASP A 50 -11.21 -5.36 4.51
C ASP A 50 -12.61 -5.97 4.43
N THR A 51 -13.48 -5.38 3.61
CA THR A 51 -14.85 -5.89 3.41
C THR A 51 -14.85 -7.34 2.87
N ALA A 52 -13.92 -7.65 1.96
CA ALA A 52 -13.75 -9.00 1.42
C ALA A 52 -13.21 -9.99 2.46
N LEU A 53 -12.27 -9.56 3.31
CA LEU A 53 -11.73 -10.36 4.41
C LEU A 53 -12.81 -10.69 5.45
N GLU A 54 -13.65 -9.72 5.81
CA GLU A 54 -14.77 -9.96 6.71
C GLU A 54 -15.80 -10.93 6.10
N SER A 55 -16.12 -10.76 4.81
CA SER A 55 -17.03 -11.67 4.11
C SER A 55 -16.46 -13.09 4.04
N TYR A 56 -15.17 -13.23 3.73
CA TYR A 56 -14.48 -14.52 3.72
C TYR A 56 -14.49 -15.19 5.11
N ARG A 57 -14.27 -14.40 6.17
CA ARG A 57 -14.32 -14.90 7.56
C ARG A 57 -15.71 -15.40 7.93
N LEU A 58 -16.78 -14.75 7.49
CA LEU A 58 -18.14 -15.20 7.79
C LEU A 58 -18.41 -16.59 7.21
N ASP A 59 -17.88 -16.88 6.01
CA ASP A 59 -18.09 -18.16 5.34
C ASP A 59 -17.13 -19.27 5.83
N ASN A 60 -15.88 -18.92 6.11
CA ASN A 60 -14.80 -19.88 6.42
C ASN A 60 -14.44 -19.94 7.90
N ASN A 61 -15.04 -19.08 8.73
CA ASN A 61 -14.79 -18.91 10.16
C ASN A 61 -13.32 -18.57 10.53
N MET A 62 -12.51 -18.18 9.54
CA MET A 62 -11.12 -17.75 9.68
C MET A 62 -10.74 -16.81 8.53
N TYR A 63 -9.70 -16.01 8.70
CA TYR A 63 -9.12 -15.20 7.62
C TYR A 63 -8.16 -16.04 6.75
N PRO A 64 -7.86 -15.62 5.50
CA PRO A 64 -6.85 -16.25 4.67
C PRO A 64 -5.50 -16.35 5.38
N VAL A 65 -4.78 -17.45 5.16
CA VAL A 65 -3.49 -17.71 5.81
C VAL A 65 -2.33 -17.02 5.08
N TRP A 66 -1.38 -16.47 5.83
CA TRP A 66 -0.20 -15.78 5.29
C TRP A 66 1.03 -16.70 5.15
N LEU A 67 1.07 -17.84 5.85
CA LEU A 67 2.09 -18.89 5.73
C LEU A 67 1.49 -20.20 5.21
N THR A 68 2.35 -21.04 4.63
CA THR A 68 2.03 -22.44 4.36
C THR A 68 1.88 -23.23 5.65
N PHE A 69 1.24 -24.40 5.59
CA PHE A 69 1.13 -25.32 6.74
C PHE A 69 2.49 -25.77 7.32
N GLN A 70 3.58 -25.63 6.55
CA GLN A 70 4.95 -25.92 6.98
C GLN A 70 5.68 -24.69 7.55
N GLY A 71 4.99 -23.54 7.65
CA GLY A 71 5.56 -22.28 8.16
C GLY A 71 6.37 -21.49 7.13
N GLY A 72 6.30 -21.84 5.84
CA GLY A 72 6.96 -21.11 4.77
C GLY A 72 6.15 -19.88 4.32
N ASN A 73 6.82 -18.80 3.92
CA ASN A 73 6.15 -17.62 3.37
C ASN A 73 5.46 -17.93 2.05
N ILE A 74 4.23 -17.41 1.88
CA ILE A 74 3.51 -17.49 0.61
C ILE A 74 3.91 -16.28 -0.26
N TRP A 75 4.47 -16.58 -1.44
CA TRP A 75 4.87 -15.61 -2.46
C TRP A 75 4.32 -15.99 -3.84
N PRO A 76 4.05 -15.01 -4.72
CA PRO A 76 4.00 -13.58 -4.43
C PRO A 76 2.90 -13.23 -3.42
N VAL A 77 2.94 -12.05 -2.80
CA VAL A 77 1.99 -11.65 -1.74
C VAL A 77 0.54 -11.76 -2.20
N SER A 78 0.26 -11.52 -3.49
CA SER A 78 -1.09 -11.69 -4.05
C SER A 78 -1.67 -13.08 -3.84
N LYS A 79 -0.84 -14.13 -3.72
CA LYS A 79 -1.29 -15.49 -3.40
C LYS A 79 -1.88 -15.61 -2.00
N ARG A 80 -1.50 -14.74 -1.05
CA ARG A 80 -2.11 -14.68 0.29
C ARG A 80 -3.57 -14.21 0.22
N LEU A 81 -3.90 -13.38 -0.76
CA LEU A 81 -5.25 -12.87 -1.01
C LEU A 81 -6.02 -13.67 -2.08
N ALA A 82 -5.41 -14.69 -2.68
CA ALA A 82 -6.06 -15.55 -3.68
C ALA A 82 -7.36 -16.25 -3.19
N PRO A 83 -7.47 -16.64 -1.90
CA PRO A 83 -8.74 -17.17 -1.38
C PRO A 83 -9.91 -16.17 -1.44
N LEU A 84 -9.63 -14.87 -1.59
CA LEU A 84 -10.66 -13.84 -1.74
C LEU A 84 -11.22 -13.74 -3.17
N THR A 85 -10.54 -14.32 -4.16
CA THR A 85 -10.97 -14.26 -5.57
C THR A 85 -11.44 -15.60 -6.10
N THR A 86 -10.86 -16.71 -5.60
CA THR A 86 -11.17 -18.07 -6.06
C THR A 86 -11.16 -19.06 -4.90
N PRO A 87 -12.10 -20.03 -4.85
CA PRO A 87 -13.16 -20.33 -5.82
C PRO A 87 -14.40 -19.42 -5.71
N ILE A 88 -14.62 -18.80 -4.55
CA ILE A 88 -15.70 -17.82 -4.32
C ILE A 88 -15.06 -16.42 -4.37
N SER A 89 -15.66 -15.53 -5.14
CA SER A 89 -15.14 -14.17 -5.34
C SER A 89 -15.77 -13.20 -4.34
N TYR A 90 -15.01 -12.85 -3.30
CA TYR A 90 -15.31 -11.78 -2.34
C TYR A 90 -14.82 -10.41 -2.81
N ILE A 91 -13.83 -10.40 -3.69
CA ILE A 91 -13.33 -9.21 -4.40
C ILE A 91 -13.09 -9.58 -5.87
N SER A 92 -13.37 -8.64 -6.79
CA SER A 92 -13.27 -8.90 -8.24
C SER A 92 -11.86 -9.26 -8.70
N SER A 93 -10.84 -8.66 -8.07
CA SER A 93 -9.43 -8.90 -8.32
C SER A 93 -8.60 -8.39 -7.16
N VAL A 94 -7.44 -9.00 -6.91
CA VAL A 94 -6.48 -8.47 -5.94
C VAL A 94 -5.90 -7.16 -6.49
N PRO A 95 -6.09 -6.02 -5.81
CA PRO A 95 -5.58 -4.73 -6.28
C PRO A 95 -4.06 -4.66 -6.16
N GLN A 96 -3.44 -3.75 -6.92
CA GLN A 96 -2.00 -3.53 -6.89
C GLN A 96 -1.68 -2.21 -6.19
N ASP A 97 -0.74 -2.25 -5.25
CA ASP A 97 -0.32 -1.06 -4.51
C ASP A 97 0.39 -0.06 -5.47
N PRO A 98 -0.13 1.18 -5.62
CA PRO A 98 0.42 2.20 -6.50
C PRO A 98 1.74 2.83 -6.03
N PHE A 99 2.18 2.51 -4.79
CA PHE A 99 3.46 2.92 -4.23
C PHE A 99 4.54 1.83 -4.36
N LEU A 100 4.20 0.61 -4.79
CA LEU A 100 5.21 -0.39 -5.14
C LEU A 100 5.94 0.03 -6.42
N VAL A 101 7.26 0.20 -6.30
CA VAL A 101 8.11 0.69 -7.38
C VAL A 101 8.29 -0.42 -8.42
N ARG A 102 7.58 -0.35 -9.56
CA ARG A 102 7.86 -1.21 -10.72
C ARG A 102 8.64 -0.54 -11.86
N ILE A 103 9.01 0.75 -11.74
CA ILE A 103 9.74 1.44 -12.81
C ILE A 103 10.80 2.39 -12.21
N HIS A 104 12.07 1.95 -12.26
CA HIS A 104 13.32 2.73 -12.18
C HIS A 104 13.58 3.56 -10.91
N GLY A 105 14.08 2.91 -9.86
CA GLY A 105 14.72 3.55 -8.69
C GLY A 105 14.48 2.78 -7.40
N ALA A 106 15.27 1.71 -7.20
CA ALA A 106 15.06 0.62 -6.23
C ALA A 106 14.62 0.99 -4.80
N ARG A 107 13.61 0.27 -4.26
CA ARG A 107 13.27 0.12 -2.82
C ARG A 107 12.55 -1.19 -2.41
N LEU A 108 12.82 -2.29 -3.11
CA LEU A 108 12.91 -3.65 -2.55
C LEU A 108 14.16 -4.27 -3.21
N ASN A 109 14.83 -5.26 -2.61
CA ASN A 109 15.91 -5.96 -3.33
C ASN A 109 15.37 -6.48 -4.67
N GLU A 110 16.15 -6.51 -5.74
CA GLU A 110 15.69 -6.86 -7.09
C GLU A 110 14.97 -8.23 -7.13
N ASP A 111 15.38 -9.15 -6.26
CA ASP A 111 14.77 -10.47 -6.02
C ASP A 111 13.41 -10.43 -5.26
N GLN A 112 13.13 -9.36 -4.51
CA GLN A 112 11.91 -9.17 -3.71
C GLN A 112 10.77 -8.47 -4.49
N HIS A 113 11.05 -7.86 -5.65
CA HIS A 113 10.02 -7.20 -6.47
C HIS A 113 9.04 -8.16 -7.15
N GLU A 114 9.44 -9.42 -7.35
CA GLU A 114 8.51 -10.47 -7.79
C GLU A 114 7.65 -10.96 -6.62
N ALA A 115 8.20 -10.91 -5.40
CA ALA A 115 7.53 -11.36 -4.20
C ALA A 115 6.43 -10.39 -3.74
N TYR A 116 6.65 -9.07 -3.83
CA TYR A 116 5.68 -8.04 -3.45
C TYR A 116 5.02 -7.38 -4.66
N ASP A 117 3.85 -7.88 -5.04
CA ASP A 117 3.04 -7.43 -6.16
C ASP A 117 1.73 -6.73 -5.75
N THR A 118 1.41 -6.72 -4.46
CA THR A 118 0.20 -6.13 -3.85
C THR A 118 0.50 -5.65 -2.43
N TYR A 119 -0.54 -5.20 -1.71
CA TYR A 119 -0.50 -4.85 -0.30
C TYR A 119 0.01 -5.99 0.57
N ASP A 120 0.96 -5.73 1.46
CA ASP A 120 1.45 -6.74 2.39
C ASP A 120 0.34 -7.14 3.36
N TYR A 121 -0.08 -8.41 3.28
CA TYR A 121 -1.10 -9.00 4.12
C TYR A 121 -0.47 -10.00 5.09
N VAL A 122 -0.80 -9.86 6.38
CA VAL A 122 -0.42 -10.79 7.45
C VAL A 122 -1.63 -11.01 8.34
N ASP A 123 -1.99 -12.28 8.58
CA ASP A 123 -2.97 -12.65 9.59
C ASP A 123 -2.32 -13.04 10.91
N ALA A 124 -3.05 -12.85 12.00
CA ALA A 124 -2.58 -13.21 13.33
C ALA A 124 -2.55 -14.73 13.51
N TRP A 125 -3.44 -15.48 12.84
CA TRP A 125 -3.79 -16.86 13.16
C TRP A 125 -2.73 -17.90 12.74
N THR A 126 -2.14 -17.73 11.56
CA THR A 126 -1.30 -18.76 10.92
C THR A 126 0.00 -19.02 11.69
N ALA A 127 0.52 -18.04 12.42
CA ALA A 127 1.73 -18.21 13.22
C ALA A 127 1.50 -18.73 14.64
N PHE A 128 0.27 -18.70 15.16
CA PHE A 128 -0.04 -19.34 16.45
C PHE A 128 0.02 -20.86 16.36
N ASN A 129 -0.33 -21.44 15.21
CA ASN A 129 -0.18 -22.88 14.95
C ASN A 129 1.29 -23.32 14.76
N THR A 130 2.25 -22.37 14.77
CA THR A 130 3.70 -22.63 14.77
C THR A 130 4.40 -22.17 16.06
N SER A 131 3.65 -22.03 17.16
CA SER A 131 4.16 -21.69 18.51
C SER A 131 4.72 -20.27 18.68
N LYS A 132 4.37 -19.32 17.80
CA LYS A 132 4.72 -17.89 17.98
C LYS A 132 3.47 -17.09 18.36
N ALA A 133 3.41 -16.61 19.60
CA ALA A 133 2.34 -15.74 20.08
C ALA A 133 2.40 -14.40 19.31
N THR A 134 1.30 -14.05 18.62
CA THR A 134 1.05 -12.75 17.95
C THR A 134 2.22 -12.22 17.10
N VAL A 135 2.21 -12.51 15.80
CA VAL A 135 3.29 -12.09 14.87
C VAL A 135 3.15 -10.65 14.35
N LEU A 136 2.02 -10.01 14.60
CA LEU A 136 1.90 -8.59 14.31
C LEU A 136 2.85 -7.80 15.22
N SER A 137 3.59 -6.85 14.63
CA SER A 137 4.49 -5.94 15.35
C SER A 137 3.76 -5.22 16.49
N ASP A 138 4.51 -4.68 17.45
CA ASP A 138 3.98 -4.04 18.66
C ASP A 138 2.84 -3.06 18.37
N SER A 139 2.95 -2.30 17.28
CA SER A 139 1.96 -1.35 16.78
C SER A 139 0.60 -1.95 16.36
N PHE A 140 0.54 -3.24 16.04
CA PHE A 140 -0.67 -3.94 15.58
C PHE A 140 -1.00 -5.18 16.42
N ARG A 141 -0.41 -5.27 17.61
CA ARG A 141 -0.77 -6.29 18.59
C ARG A 141 -2.28 -6.26 18.81
N CYS A 142 -2.85 -7.46 18.97
CA CYS A 142 -4.29 -7.68 19.12
C CYS A 142 -5.15 -7.50 17.86
N SER A 143 -4.65 -7.19 16.67
CA SER A 143 -5.49 -7.25 15.46
C SER A 143 -5.51 -8.65 14.85
N GLU A 144 -6.62 -9.07 14.26
CA GLU A 144 -6.74 -10.37 13.57
C GLU A 144 -5.93 -10.41 12.27
N TRP A 145 -5.72 -9.26 11.62
CA TRP A 145 -4.89 -9.13 10.41
C TRP A 145 -4.38 -7.69 10.25
N ARG A 146 -3.39 -7.51 9.37
CA ARG A 146 -2.83 -6.22 8.94
C ARG A 146 -2.61 -6.20 7.43
N LEU A 147 -2.94 -5.06 6.81
CA LEU A 147 -2.58 -4.67 5.45
C LEU A 147 -1.61 -3.48 5.51
N ALA A 148 -0.49 -3.54 4.79
CA ALA A 148 0.47 -2.44 4.70
C ALA A 148 0.84 -2.10 3.24
N SER A 149 0.91 -0.81 2.96
CA SER A 149 1.43 -0.22 1.72
C SER A 149 2.66 0.60 2.02
N ALA A 150 3.60 0.65 1.06
CA ALA A 150 4.88 1.34 1.21
C ALA A 150 4.74 2.87 1.35
N GLY A 151 3.54 3.41 1.10
CA GLY A 151 3.24 4.82 1.30
C GLY A 151 4.04 5.77 0.38
N PRO A 152 3.92 7.09 0.60
CA PRO A 152 4.51 8.11 -0.28
C PRO A 152 6.04 8.11 -0.34
N ASP A 153 6.72 7.64 0.70
CA ASP A 153 8.18 7.55 0.76
C ASP A 153 8.74 6.32 0.03
N GLY A 154 7.86 5.39 -0.35
CA GLY A 154 8.17 4.20 -1.14
C GLY A 154 9.03 3.18 -0.39
N THR A 155 9.09 3.26 0.93
CA THR A 155 9.84 2.33 1.77
C THR A 155 8.86 1.43 2.50
N GLN A 156 8.84 0.14 2.20
CA GLN A 156 7.98 -0.79 2.93
C GLN A 156 8.61 -1.15 4.28
N THR A 157 8.05 -0.63 5.38
CA THR A 157 8.46 -0.95 6.75
C THR A 157 7.52 -1.93 7.46
N TYR A 158 6.52 -2.45 6.74
CA TYR A 158 5.45 -3.31 7.25
C TYR A 158 4.70 -2.69 8.45
N GLY A 159 4.66 -1.35 8.50
CA GLY A 159 4.11 -0.56 9.60
C GLY A 159 4.89 -0.62 10.92
N SER A 160 6.13 -1.12 10.93
CA SER A 160 6.91 -1.35 12.15
C SER A 160 7.75 -0.14 12.59
N VAL A 161 8.15 0.76 11.68
CA VAL A 161 9.09 1.86 11.98
C VAL A 161 8.40 3.22 11.96
N ALA A 162 7.50 3.46 11.01
CA ALA A 162 6.70 4.69 10.94
C ALA A 162 5.35 4.41 10.27
N ALA A 163 4.27 4.87 10.88
CA ALA A 163 2.93 4.82 10.28
C ALA A 163 2.64 6.12 9.52
N PHE A 164 1.90 6.01 8.43
CA PHE A 164 1.44 7.15 7.65
C PHE A 164 0.64 8.13 8.52
N ASN A 165 1.00 9.41 8.48
CA ASN A 165 0.30 10.47 9.19
C ASN A 165 -0.47 11.37 8.22
N VAL A 166 -1.80 11.38 8.35
CA VAL A 166 -2.71 12.19 7.53
C VAL A 166 -2.36 13.69 7.60
N SER A 167 -1.90 14.19 8.74
CA SER A 167 -1.50 15.59 8.94
C SER A 167 -0.25 15.98 8.14
N ASN A 168 0.65 15.02 7.89
CA ASN A 168 1.86 15.22 7.08
C ASN A 168 1.63 14.90 5.59
N GLY A 169 0.48 14.29 5.25
CA GLY A 169 0.01 14.08 3.90
C GLY A 169 1.07 13.49 2.97
N VAL A 170 1.42 14.22 1.92
CA VAL A 170 2.38 13.78 0.88
C VAL A 170 3.82 13.62 1.39
N ASN A 171 4.18 14.22 2.52
CA ASN A 171 5.52 14.17 3.11
C ASN A 171 5.64 13.11 4.23
N SER A 172 4.63 12.26 4.39
CA SER A 172 4.66 11.22 5.40
C SER A 172 5.69 10.14 5.04
N ILE A 173 6.55 9.82 6.00
CA ILE A 173 7.69 8.87 5.88
C ILE A 173 7.32 7.43 6.27
N GLY A 174 6.04 7.09 6.25
CA GLY A 174 5.55 5.87 6.88
C GLY A 174 4.49 5.18 6.07
N ASP A 175 4.40 3.86 6.29
CA ASP A 175 3.50 2.96 5.60
C ASP A 175 2.05 3.33 5.87
N ILE A 176 1.21 3.23 4.84
CA ILE A 176 -0.24 3.28 5.03
C ILE A 176 -0.65 1.91 5.54
N VAL A 177 -1.24 1.86 6.74
CA VAL A 177 -1.60 0.60 7.38
C VAL A 177 -3.08 0.58 7.72
N ARG A 178 -3.70 -0.57 7.46
CA ARG A 178 -5.04 -0.90 7.94
C ARG A 178 -4.98 -2.19 8.73
N THR A 179 -5.66 -2.23 9.87
CA THR A 179 -5.77 -3.42 10.70
C THR A 179 -7.20 -3.92 10.79
N GLY A 180 -7.32 -5.22 10.97
CA GLY A 180 -8.58 -5.90 11.21
C GLY A 180 -9.08 -5.74 12.64
N PRO A 181 -10.25 -6.35 12.93
CA PRO A 181 -10.84 -6.31 14.26
C PRO A 181 -9.91 -6.91 15.31
N ARG A 182 -10.21 -6.59 16.57
CA ARG A 182 -9.44 -7.12 17.69
C ARG A 182 -9.61 -8.65 17.78
N VAL A 183 -8.52 -9.36 18.08
CA VAL A 183 -8.52 -10.81 18.25
C VAL A 183 -9.50 -11.26 19.33
N SER A 184 -10.18 -12.37 19.07
CA SER A 184 -11.20 -12.94 19.98
C SER A 184 -10.65 -13.62 21.25
N ARG A 185 -9.33 -13.80 21.34
CA ARG A 185 -8.63 -14.43 22.49
C ARG A 185 -7.96 -13.38 23.38
N PRO A 186 -7.62 -13.71 24.65
CA PRO A 186 -6.94 -12.78 25.54
C PRO A 186 -5.62 -12.33 24.90
N CYS A 187 -5.65 -11.16 24.29
CA CYS A 187 -4.45 -10.48 23.87
C CYS A 187 -3.96 -9.67 25.06
N ASP A 188 -2.71 -9.89 25.44
CA ASP A 188 -2.15 -9.22 26.61
C ASP A 188 -1.93 -7.73 26.29
N ALA A 189 -2.90 -6.91 26.69
CA ALA A 189 -2.84 -5.47 26.55
C ALA A 189 -1.76 -4.84 27.46
N SER A 190 -1.21 -5.57 28.43
CA SER A 190 -0.16 -5.05 29.34
C SER A 190 1.20 -4.84 28.66
N LEU A 191 1.33 -5.29 27.41
CA LEU A 191 2.51 -5.07 26.56
C LEU A 191 2.33 -3.90 25.59
N VAL A 192 1.23 -3.14 25.68
CA VAL A 192 1.02 -1.90 24.91
C VAL A 192 1.63 -0.74 25.71
N GLY A 193 2.83 -0.31 25.32
CA GLY A 193 3.45 0.91 25.83
C GLY A 193 4.36 0.77 27.06
N LYS A 194 5.28 -0.20 27.05
CA LYS A 194 6.53 -0.09 27.81
C LYS A 194 7.71 0.09 26.87
#